data_AF-A0A7K2M0T8-F1
#
_entry.id   AF-A0A7K2M0T8-F1
#
_cell.length_a   1.000
_cell.length_b   1.000
_cell.length_c   1.000
_cell.angle_alpha   90.00
_cell.angle_beta   90.00
_cell.angle_gamma   90.00
#
_symmetry.space_group_name_H-M   'P 1'
#
loop_
_entity.id
_entity.type
_entity.pdbx_description
1 polymer ?
#
loop_
_entity_poly.entity_id
_entity_poly.type
_entity_poly.pdbx_seq_one_letter_code
_entity_poly.pdbx_strand_id
1 'polypeptide(L)'
;MNAEISTPGWTAESLAPTGHFTIRLSATPRGARLARRLATQQLADWGWGYETEASGTVALLVAELTANAVRHGRVRGRDFRMSLTLHAADPALRIEVTDARPDHRPPTPGTLPQSPPDEESGRG
;
A
#
# COMPACT_ATOMS: atom_id res chain seq x y z
N MET A 1 -17.81 37.46 -6.83
CA MET A 1 -17.91 36.05 -7.29
C MET A 1 -16.80 35.30 -6.59
N ASN A 2 -17.07 34.76 -5.40
CA ASN A 2 -16.10 34.00 -4.64
C ASN A 2 -16.50 32.54 -4.77
N ALA A 3 -15.74 31.77 -5.56
CA ALA A 3 -15.93 30.34 -5.67
C ALA A 3 -15.41 29.71 -4.37
N GLU A 4 -16.34 29.29 -3.50
CA GLU A 4 -16.05 28.41 -2.39
C GLU A 4 -15.44 27.12 -2.95
N ILE A 5 -14.15 26.93 -2.65
CA ILE A 5 -13.44 25.68 -2.90
C ILE A 5 -14.05 24.66 -1.93
N SER A 6 -15.05 23.92 -2.40
CA SER A 6 -15.53 22.72 -1.75
C SER A 6 -14.35 21.76 -1.61
N THR A 7 -13.87 21.62 -0.38
CA THR A 7 -13.00 20.52 0.03
C THR A 7 -13.79 19.22 -0.22
N PRO A 8 -13.35 18.30 -1.09
CA PRO A 8 -13.93 16.97 -1.05
C PRO A 8 -13.47 16.36 0.28
N GLY A 9 -14.41 16.29 1.22
CA GLY A 9 -14.24 15.47 2.41
C GLY A 9 -13.99 14.04 1.94
N TRP A 10 -12.77 13.54 2.11
CA TRP A 10 -12.57 12.11 2.28
C TRP A 10 -13.24 11.71 3.60
N THR A 11 -14.57 11.71 3.60
CA THR A 11 -15.33 10.94 4.56
C THR A 11 -14.93 9.51 4.32
N ALA A 12 -14.07 9.01 5.21
CA ALA A 12 -13.98 7.60 5.50
C ALA A 12 -15.38 7.17 5.97
N GLU A 13 -16.28 6.96 5.02
CA GLU A 13 -17.52 6.26 5.27
C GLU A 13 -17.10 4.81 5.48
N SER A 14 -16.72 4.54 6.73
CA SER A 14 -16.33 3.24 7.23
C SER A 14 -17.55 2.33 7.16
N LEU A 15 -17.73 1.73 5.99
CA LEU A 15 -18.59 0.58 5.80
C LEU A 15 -17.75 -0.60 6.28
N ALA A 16 -18.22 -1.25 7.34
CA ALA A 16 -17.48 -2.25 8.11
C ALA A 16 -16.73 -3.22 7.18
N PRO A 17 -15.46 -3.54 7.47
CA PRO A 17 -14.69 -4.42 6.61
C PRO A 17 -15.36 -5.78 6.52
N THR A 18 -15.57 -6.25 5.29
CA THR A 18 -16.09 -7.60 5.00
C THR A 18 -14.99 -8.65 4.98
N GLY A 19 -13.73 -8.20 4.82
CA GLY A 19 -12.54 -9.05 4.91
C GLY A 19 -11.37 -8.27 5.50
N HIS A 20 -10.61 -8.91 6.37
CA HIS A 20 -9.35 -8.36 6.88
C HIS A 20 -8.30 -9.47 7.01
N PHE A 21 -7.09 -9.19 6.52
CA PHE A 21 -5.94 -10.08 6.62
C PHE A 21 -4.71 -9.25 7.00
N THR A 22 -3.94 -9.70 7.98
CA THR A 22 -2.68 -9.05 8.38
C THR A 22 -1.60 -10.08 8.63
N ILE A 23 -0.39 -9.79 8.18
CA ILE A 23 0.78 -10.65 8.40
C ILE A 23 2.04 -9.83 8.59
N ARG A 24 2.98 -10.37 9.38
CA ARG A 24 4.36 -9.89 9.46
C ARG A 24 5.30 -10.82 8.73
N LEU A 25 6.19 -10.26 7.94
CA LEU A 25 7.12 -11.00 7.09
C LEU A 25 8.50 -10.37 7.18
N SER A 26 9.55 -11.20 7.17
CA SER A 26 10.92 -10.70 7.22
C SER A 26 11.22 -9.79 6.03
N ALA A 27 11.87 -8.66 6.29
CA ALA A 27 12.27 -7.66 5.27
C ALA A 27 13.39 -8.18 4.36
N THR A 28 13.06 -9.18 3.56
CA THR A 28 13.94 -9.85 2.60
C THR A 28 13.21 -10.02 1.25
N PRO A 29 13.93 -10.23 0.14
CA PRO A 29 13.30 -10.54 -1.15
C PRO A 29 12.40 -11.78 -1.11
N ARG A 30 12.72 -12.77 -0.26
CA ARG A 30 11.86 -13.95 -0.04
C ARG A 30 10.56 -13.58 0.67
N GLY A 31 10.63 -12.70 1.67
CA GLY A 31 9.44 -12.16 2.35
C GLY A 31 8.52 -11.37 1.41
N ALA A 32 9.07 -10.51 0.55
CA ALA A 32 8.30 -9.79 -0.46
C ALA A 32 7.60 -10.74 -1.46
N ARG A 33 8.30 -11.78 -1.93
CA ARG A 33 7.70 -12.83 -2.78
C ARG A 33 6.57 -13.58 -2.08
N LEU A 34 6.73 -13.87 -0.79
CA LEU A 34 5.70 -14.53 0.01
C LEU A 34 4.48 -13.61 0.21
N ALA A 35 4.69 -12.33 0.49
CA ALA A 35 3.63 -11.33 0.63
C ALA A 35 2.74 -11.27 -0.62
N ARG A 36 3.34 -11.19 -1.82
CA ARG A 36 2.61 -11.20 -3.08
C ARG A 36 1.74 -12.45 -3.26
N ARG A 37 2.27 -13.63 -2.95
CA ARG A 37 1.51 -14.90 -3.06
C ARG A 37 0.35 -14.96 -2.07
N LEU A 38 0.59 -14.54 -0.83
CA LEU A 38 -0.45 -14.51 0.19
C LEU A 38 -1.55 -13.50 -0.14
N ALA A 39 -1.21 -12.37 -0.75
CA ALA A 39 -2.22 -11.42 -1.20
C ALA A 39 -3.14 -12.01 -2.27
N THR A 40 -2.57 -12.64 -3.31
CA THR A 40 -3.39 -13.30 -4.35
C THR A 40 -4.22 -14.46 -3.81
N GLN A 41 -3.67 -15.24 -2.86
CA GLN A 41 -4.42 -16.30 -2.18
C GLN A 41 -5.58 -15.71 -1.37
N GLN A 42 -5.33 -14.65 -0.61
CA GLN A 42 -6.37 -14.03 0.20
C GLN A 42 -7.49 -13.43 -0.65
N LEU A 43 -7.16 -12.88 -1.83
CA LEU A 43 -8.16 -12.45 -2.80
C LEU A 43 -9.01 -13.63 -3.29
N ALA A 44 -8.38 -14.75 -3.65
CA ALA A 44 -9.10 -15.96 -4.06
C ALA A 44 -10.03 -16.48 -2.95
N ASP A 45 -9.57 -16.47 -1.70
CA ASP A 45 -10.38 -16.84 -0.53
C ASP A 45 -11.56 -15.89 -0.30
N TRP A 46 -11.45 -14.62 -0.73
CA TRP A 46 -12.55 -13.65 -0.76
C TRP A 46 -13.38 -13.68 -2.05
N GLY A 47 -13.15 -14.65 -2.94
CA GLY A 47 -13.93 -14.86 -4.17
C GLY A 47 -13.38 -14.17 -5.43
N TRP A 48 -12.21 -13.52 -5.34
CA TRP A 48 -11.55 -12.88 -6.49
C TRP A 48 -10.53 -13.84 -7.12
N GLY A 49 -10.92 -14.50 -8.21
CA GLY A 49 -10.09 -15.50 -8.87
C GLY A 49 -8.71 -14.98 -9.33
N TYR A 50 -7.75 -15.89 -9.44
CA TYR A 50 -6.35 -15.59 -9.78
C TYR A 50 -6.16 -14.88 -11.12
N GLU A 51 -6.98 -15.23 -12.13
CA GLU A 51 -6.91 -14.71 -13.50
C GLU A 51 -7.65 -13.38 -13.69
N THR A 52 -8.15 -12.77 -12.61
CA THR A 52 -8.82 -11.48 -12.68
C THR A 52 -7.81 -10.33 -12.79
N GLU A 53 -8.19 -9.25 -13.47
CA GLU A 53 -7.41 -8.01 -13.54
C GLU A 53 -7.14 -7.44 -12.13
N ALA A 54 -8.12 -7.57 -11.22
CA ALA A 54 -7.97 -7.19 -9.83
C ALA A 54 -6.83 -7.97 -9.13
N SER A 55 -6.81 -9.30 -9.27
CA SER A 55 -5.73 -10.15 -8.74
C SER A 55 -4.36 -9.76 -9.30
N GLY A 56 -4.28 -9.50 -10.62
CA GLY A 56 -3.05 -9.03 -11.28
C GLY A 56 -2.57 -7.68 -10.75
N THR A 57 -3.48 -6.72 -10.62
CA THR A 57 -3.21 -5.37 -10.10
C THR A 57 -2.74 -5.43 -8.65
N VAL A 58 -3.42 -6.19 -7.80
CA VAL A 58 -3.02 -6.34 -6.39
C VAL A 58 -1.65 -7.01 -6.27
N ALA A 59 -1.38 -8.03 -7.07
CA ALA A 59 -0.08 -8.69 -7.08
C ALA A 59 1.05 -7.73 -7.44
N LEU A 60 0.82 -6.80 -8.37
CA LEU A 60 1.79 -5.76 -8.75
C LEU A 60 1.97 -4.74 -7.62
N LEU A 61 0.87 -4.19 -7.08
CA LEU A 61 0.92 -3.21 -6.00
C LEU A 61 1.63 -3.76 -4.75
N VAL A 62 1.31 -4.99 -4.34
CA VAL A 62 1.97 -5.64 -3.21
C VAL A 62 3.45 -5.88 -3.49
N ALA A 63 3.83 -6.26 -4.72
CA ALA A 63 5.23 -6.44 -5.07
C ALA A 63 6.02 -5.14 -4.93
N GLU A 64 5.50 -4.03 -5.45
CA GLU A 64 6.17 -2.72 -5.38
C GLU A 64 6.24 -2.19 -3.95
N LEU A 65 5.13 -2.24 -3.21
CA LEU A 65 5.09 -1.78 -1.82
C LEU A 65 6.05 -2.58 -0.91
N THR A 66 6.08 -3.90 -1.07
CA THR A 66 6.97 -4.75 -0.27
C THR A 66 8.42 -4.67 -0.72
N ALA A 67 8.70 -4.47 -2.02
CA ALA A 67 10.04 -4.18 -2.49
C ALA A 67 10.57 -2.87 -1.89
N ASN A 68 9.71 -1.84 -1.81
CA ASN A 68 10.04 -0.59 -1.13
C ASN A 68 10.30 -0.81 0.37
N ALA A 69 9.45 -1.58 1.06
CA ALA A 69 9.66 -1.91 2.46
C ALA A 69 10.97 -2.67 2.71
N VAL A 70 11.34 -3.62 1.84
CA VAL A 70 12.61 -4.36 1.90
C VAL A 70 13.81 -3.44 1.60
N ARG A 71 13.69 -2.56 0.59
CA ARG A 71 14.79 -1.67 0.16
C ARG A 71 15.05 -0.55 1.15
N HIS A 72 14.00 0.02 1.74
CA HIS A 72 14.07 1.23 2.57
C HIS A 72 13.96 0.94 4.07
N GLY A 73 13.36 -0.17 4.47
CA GLY A 73 13.25 -0.61 5.87
C GLY A 73 14.55 -1.20 6.44
N ARG A 74 15.72 -0.71 6.02
CA ARG A 74 17.08 -1.24 6.30
C ARG A 74 17.51 -1.17 7.77
N VAL A 75 16.77 -1.83 8.64
CA VAL A 75 17.17 -2.24 9.98
C VAL A 75 17.27 -3.75 9.97
N ARG A 76 18.47 -4.30 10.14
CA ARG A 76 18.67 -5.77 10.12
C ARG A 76 17.78 -6.45 11.16
N GLY A 77 17.16 -7.56 10.78
CA GLY A 77 16.40 -8.43 11.68
C GLY A 77 14.98 -7.98 12.02
N ARG A 78 14.37 -7.10 11.22
CA ARG A 78 12.97 -6.68 11.42
C ARG A 78 12.04 -7.12 10.29
N ASP A 79 10.78 -7.29 10.67
CA ASP A 79 9.69 -7.65 9.76
C ASP A 79 8.96 -6.38 9.27
N PHE A 80 8.44 -6.42 8.05
CA PHE A 80 7.40 -5.50 7.60
C PHE A 80 6.02 -6.11 7.89
N ARG A 81 5.00 -5.26 8.07
CA ARG A 81 3.61 -5.68 8.16
C ARG A 81 2.92 -5.43 6.83
N MET A 82 2.13 -6.38 6.36
CA MET A 82 1.18 -6.20 5.27
C MET A 82 -0.25 -6.40 5.82
N SER A 83 -1.16 -5.50 5.47
CA SER A 83 -2.59 -5.62 5.76
C SER A 83 -3.42 -5.44 4.50
N LEU A 84 -4.45 -6.26 4.36
CA LEU A 84 -5.47 -6.19 3.30
C LEU A 84 -6.82 -6.00 3.97
N THR A 85 -7.59 -5.02 3.53
CA THR A 85 -8.93 -4.75 4.06
C THR A 85 -9.90 -4.55 2.91
N LEU A 86 -10.94 -5.38 2.85
CA LEU A 86 -12.01 -5.32 1.86
C LEU A 86 -13.21 -4.58 2.46
N HIS A 87 -13.73 -3.59 1.74
CA HIS A 87 -14.88 -2.78 2.16
C HIS A 87 -16.15 -3.16 1.40
N ALA A 88 -17.30 -3.11 2.09
CA ALA A 88 -18.56 -3.66 1.60
C ALA A 88 -19.34 -2.75 0.64
N ALA A 89 -19.41 -1.46 0.94
CA ALA A 89 -20.36 -0.57 0.26
C ALA A 89 -19.73 0.41 -0.74
N ASP A 90 -18.40 0.39 -0.82
CA ASP A 90 -17.66 0.69 -2.04
C ASP A 90 -16.66 -0.46 -2.15
N PRO A 91 -16.71 -1.35 -3.17
CA PRO A 91 -15.87 -2.55 -3.29
C PRO A 91 -14.40 -2.17 -3.51
N ALA A 92 -13.80 -1.60 -2.47
CA ALA A 92 -12.46 -1.09 -2.41
C ALA A 92 -11.62 -2.04 -1.58
N LEU A 93 -10.44 -2.36 -2.10
CA LEU A 93 -9.41 -3.08 -1.37
C LEU A 93 -8.35 -2.08 -0.92
N ARG A 94 -8.19 -1.94 0.40
CA ARG A 94 -7.08 -1.19 0.99
C ARG A 94 -5.90 -2.12 1.20
N ILE A 95 -4.75 -1.73 0.66
CA ILE A 95 -3.46 -2.43 0.83
C ILE A 95 -2.54 -1.53 1.65
N GLU A 96 -2.12 -2.01 2.81
CA GLU A 96 -1.17 -1.30 3.66
C GLU A 96 0.10 -2.12 3.84
N VAL A 97 1.26 -1.50 3.63
CA VAL A 97 2.55 -2.08 3.96
C VAL A 97 3.30 -1.11 4.86
N THR A 98 3.61 -1.54 6.08
CA THR A 98 4.38 -0.76 7.04
C THR A 98 5.77 -1.33 7.14
N ASP A 99 6.78 -0.56 6.73
CA ASP A 99 8.18 -0.91 6.95
C ASP A 99 8.58 -0.71 8.42
N ALA A 100 9.71 -1.29 8.81
CA ALA A 100 10.13 -1.36 10.21
C ALA A 100 10.77 -0.07 10.75
N ARG A 101 10.80 1.06 10.01
CA ARG A 101 11.39 2.32 10.51
C ARG A 101 10.45 3.02 11.49
N PRO A 102 10.84 3.19 12.77
CA PRO A 102 10.04 3.94 13.73
C PRO A 102 10.09 5.47 13.52
N ASP A 103 11.12 5.98 12.85
CA ASP A 103 11.46 7.41 12.91
C ASP A 103 11.17 8.21 11.63
N HIS A 104 10.59 7.59 10.60
CA HIS A 104 10.34 8.26 9.33
C HIS A 104 8.83 8.30 9.03
N ARG A 105 8.14 9.30 9.57
CA ARG A 105 6.81 9.64 9.06
C ARG A 105 6.96 10.24 7.66
N PRO A 106 6.02 9.99 6.74
CA PRO A 106 5.91 10.80 5.54
C PRO A 106 5.85 12.28 5.95
N PRO A 107 6.55 13.19 5.25
CA PRO A 107 6.37 14.62 5.48
C PRO A 107 4.89 14.96 5.30
N THR A 108 4.38 15.83 6.17
CA THR A 108 3.01 16.36 6.04
C THR A 108 2.83 17.04 4.69
N PRO A 109 1.62 17.02 4.09
CA PRO A 109 1.33 17.81 2.91
C PRO A 109 1.77 19.27 3.12
N GLY A 110 2.62 19.78 2.21
CA GLY A 110 3.20 21.13 2.32
C GLY A 110 4.54 21.24 3.05
N THR A 111 5.11 20.13 3.56
CA THR A 111 6.45 20.11 4.20
C THR A 111 7.56 19.65 3.26
N LEU A 112 7.22 19.19 2.04
CA LEU A 112 8.22 18.93 1.01
C LEU A 112 8.77 20.27 0.47
N PRO A 113 10.10 20.43 0.35
CA PRO A 113 10.67 21.55 -0.40
C PRO A 113 10.07 21.57 -1.80
N GLN A 114 9.68 22.74 -2.29
CA GLN A 114 9.28 22.88 -3.69
C GLN A 114 10.47 22.44 -4.55
N SER A 115 10.26 21.46 -5.44
CA SER A 115 11.29 21.12 -6.43
C SER A 115 11.66 22.41 -7.18
N PRO A 116 12.96 22.72 -7.34
CA PRO A 116 13.35 23.74 -8.29
C PRO A 116 12.76 23.36 -9.67
N PRO A 117 12.26 24.33 -10.45
CA PRO A 117 11.89 24.07 -11.82
C PRO A 117 13.16 23.58 -12.55
N ASP A 118 13.05 22.44 -13.23
CA ASP A 118 14.07 21.86 -14.11
C ASP A 118 15.09 20.90 -13.50
N GLU A 119 14.62 19.77 -12.94
CA GLU A 119 15.38 18.52 -13.09
C GLU A 119 14.47 17.38 -13.58
N GLU A 120 14.39 17.27 -14.91
CA GLU A 120 14.15 15.98 -15.56
C GLU A 120 15.40 15.11 -15.37
N SER A 121 15.35 14.16 -14.45
CA SER A 121 16.31 13.05 -14.43
C SER A 121 15.60 11.74 -14.15
N GLY A 122 14.67 11.40 -15.04
CA GLY A 122 14.24 10.02 -15.23
C GLY A 122 15.18 9.33 -16.20
N ARG A 123 16.24 8.67 -15.70
CA ARG A 123 16.90 7.54 -16.39
C ARG A 123 17.35 6.49 -15.39
N GLY A 124 16.49 5.50 -15.22
CA GLY A 124 16.79 4.17 -14.74
C GLY A 124 15.89 3.20 -15.47
#